data_AF-A0A1V4XW64-F1
#
_entry.id   AF-A0A1V4XW64-F1
#
_cell.length_a   1.000
_cell.length_b   1.000
_cell.length_c   1.000
_cell.angle_alpha   90.00
_cell.angle_beta   90.00
_cell.angle_gamma   90.00
#
_symmetry.space_group_name_H-M   'P 1'
#
loop_
_entity.id
_entity.type
_entity.pdbx_description
1 polymer ?
#
loop_
_entity_poly.entity_id
_entity_poly.type
_entity_poly.pdbx_seq_one_letter_code
_entity_poly.pdbx_strand_id
1 'polypeptide(L)'
;MARDISPFLADFLEGNNFQMIWKRICVNHKTSEKRNWHFHEWFDAFKTMKLIHYLTETAYPTVSMQRAISALTEWISHTNKGQYPNFSEVKISDISEQIEFLKKLRNLDQTA
;
A
#
# COMPACT_ATOMS: atom_id res chain seq x y z
N MET A 1 -1.01 -17.46 -7.39
CA MET A 1 -2.46 -17.24 -7.16
C MET A 1 -2.63 -16.06 -6.19
N ALA A 2 -3.77 -15.35 -6.18
CA ALA A 2 -3.97 -14.20 -5.29
C ALA A 2 -3.77 -14.54 -3.80
N ARG A 3 -4.14 -15.76 -3.38
CA ARG A 3 -3.92 -16.29 -2.03
C ARG A 3 -2.44 -16.38 -1.64
N ASP A 4 -1.54 -16.56 -2.60
CA ASP A 4 -0.09 -16.61 -2.34
C ASP A 4 0.47 -15.21 -2.07
N ILE A 5 -0.23 -14.16 -2.52
CA ILE A 5 0.12 -12.76 -2.24
C ILE A 5 -0.45 -12.37 -0.88
N SER A 6 -1.75 -12.58 -0.68
CA SER A 6 -2.43 -12.35 0.59
C SER A 6 -3.78 -13.08 0.61
N PRO A 7 -4.13 -13.80 1.69
CA PRO A 7 -5.44 -14.42 1.81
C PRO A 7 -6.58 -13.39 1.73
N PHE A 8 -6.40 -12.21 2.36
CA PHE A 8 -7.39 -11.13 2.35
C PHE A 8 -7.64 -10.56 0.95
N LEU A 9 -6.61 -10.52 0.09
CA LEU A 9 -6.78 -10.11 -1.30
C LEU A 9 -7.68 -11.10 -2.06
N ALA A 10 -7.50 -12.41 -1.83
CA ALA A 10 -8.35 -13.41 -2.46
C ALA A 10 -9.80 -13.29 -2.00
N ASP A 11 -10.03 -13.12 -0.69
CA ASP A 11 -11.37 -12.94 -0.12
C ASP A 11 -12.08 -11.71 -0.70
N PHE A 12 -11.36 -10.59 -0.84
CA PHE A 12 -11.90 -9.38 -1.48
C PHE A 12 -12.29 -9.62 -2.94
N LEU A 13 -11.45 -10.33 -3.71
CA LEU A 13 -11.73 -10.65 -5.12
C LEU A 13 -12.92 -11.61 -5.27
N GLU A 14 -13.01 -12.62 -4.40
CA GLU A 14 -14.13 -13.56 -4.34
C GLU A 14 -15.44 -12.81 -4.00
N GLY A 15 -15.42 -11.95 -2.98
CA GLY A 15 -16.57 -11.10 -2.61
C GLY A 15 -17.00 -10.10 -3.69
N ASN A 16 -16.09 -9.71 -4.59
CA ASN A 16 -16.38 -8.86 -5.75
C ASN A 16 -16.73 -9.65 -7.02
N ASN A 17 -17.01 -10.96 -6.92
CA ASN A 17 -17.36 -11.85 -8.03
C ASN A 17 -16.30 -11.92 -9.14
N PHE A 18 -15.02 -11.77 -8.79
CA PHE A 18 -13.92 -11.73 -9.77
C PHE A 18 -13.93 -12.94 -10.71
N GLN A 19 -14.17 -14.15 -10.18
CA GLN A 19 -14.17 -15.37 -10.99
C GLN A 19 -15.21 -15.35 -12.12
N MET A 20 -16.42 -14.85 -11.84
CA MET A 20 -17.48 -14.72 -12.85
C MET A 20 -17.13 -13.65 -13.88
N ILE A 21 -16.64 -12.50 -13.41
CA ILE A 21 -16.34 -11.35 -14.27
C ILE A 21 -15.13 -11.65 -15.16
N TRP A 22 -14.08 -12.24 -14.62
CA TRP A 22 -12.90 -12.67 -15.37
C TRP A 22 -13.25 -13.68 -16.46
N LYS A 23 -14.14 -14.64 -16.17
CA LYS A 23 -14.66 -15.56 -17.19
C LYS A 23 -15.37 -14.81 -18.31
N ARG A 24 -16.23 -13.83 -18.00
CA ARG A 24 -16.92 -12.99 -19.01
C ARG A 24 -15.93 -12.20 -19.85
N ILE A 25 -14.92 -11.56 -19.23
CA ILE A 25 -13.86 -10.84 -19.93
C ILE A 25 -13.10 -11.78 -20.88
N CYS A 26 -12.76 -12.99 -20.43
CA CYS A 26 -12.08 -13.98 -21.26
C CYS A 26 -12.89 -14.46 -22.46
N VAL A 27 -14.21 -14.62 -22.30
CA VAL A 27 -15.12 -15.04 -23.38
C VAL A 27 -15.30 -13.93 -24.42
N ASN A 28 -15.43 -12.68 -23.96
CA ASN A 28 -15.71 -11.54 -24.84
C ASN A 28 -14.48 -11.01 -25.56
N HIS A 29 -13.27 -11.22 -25.02
CA HIS A 29 -12.04 -10.66 -25.56
C HIS A 29 -11.00 -11.74 -25.82
N LYS A 30 -10.69 -11.95 -27.11
CA LYS A 30 -9.77 -13.00 -27.58
C LYS A 30 -8.29 -12.68 -27.33
N THR A 31 -7.92 -11.41 -27.23
CA THR A 31 -6.52 -10.97 -27.10
C THR A 31 -6.17 -10.61 -25.66
N SER A 32 -4.93 -10.86 -25.27
CA SER A 32 -4.38 -10.55 -23.94
C SER A 32 -4.53 -9.08 -23.58
N GLU A 33 -4.29 -8.19 -24.54
CA GLU A 33 -4.25 -6.74 -24.34
C GLU A 33 -5.65 -6.22 -23.99
N LYS A 34 -6.68 -6.70 -24.71
CA LYS A 34 -8.07 -6.34 -24.44
C LYS A 34 -8.55 -6.90 -23.11
N ARG A 35 -8.18 -8.14 -22.77
CA ARG A 35 -8.49 -8.71 -21.45
C ARG A 35 -7.87 -7.88 -20.32
N ASN A 36 -6.64 -7.43 -20.49
CA ASN A 36 -5.97 -6.59 -19.50
C ASN A 36 -6.63 -5.21 -19.38
N TRP A 37 -6.99 -4.60 -20.52
CA TRP A 37 -7.71 -3.32 -20.51
C TRP A 37 -9.05 -3.41 -19.76
N HIS A 38 -9.88 -4.41 -20.06
CA HIS A 38 -11.15 -4.61 -19.36
C HIS A 38 -10.98 -5.06 -17.91
N PHE A 39 -9.87 -5.71 -17.57
CA PHE A 39 -9.52 -5.98 -16.18
C PHE A 39 -9.28 -4.69 -15.40
N HIS A 40 -8.49 -3.76 -15.95
CA HIS A 40 -8.23 -2.46 -15.33
C HIS A 40 -9.47 -1.56 -15.29
N GLU A 41 -10.35 -1.67 -16.29
CA GLU A 41 -11.66 -1.01 -16.27
C GLU A 41 -12.56 -1.57 -15.15
N TRP A 42 -12.56 -2.90 -14.96
CA TRP A 42 -13.28 -3.53 -13.86
C TRP A 42 -12.65 -3.22 -12.50
N PHE A 43 -11.32 -3.26 -12.40
CA PHE A 43 -10.53 -3.00 -11.20
C PHE A 43 -10.03 -1.54 -11.19
N ASP A 44 -10.98 -0.63 -11.15
CA ASP A 44 -10.76 0.80 -11.24
C ASP A 44 -10.22 1.43 -9.92
N ALA A 45 -10.05 2.74 -9.95
CA ALA A 45 -9.62 3.52 -8.78
C ALA A 45 -10.59 3.36 -7.59
N PHE A 46 -11.89 3.21 -7.84
CA PHE A 46 -12.87 3.04 -6.78
C PHE A 46 -12.75 1.66 -6.10
N LYS A 47 -12.57 0.58 -6.87
CA LYS A 47 -12.27 -0.74 -6.31
C LYS A 47 -10.93 -0.77 -5.59
N THR A 48 -9.94 -0.05 -6.11
CA THR A 48 -8.64 0.11 -5.43
C THR A 48 -8.85 0.77 -4.06
N MET A 49 -9.63 1.84 -3.97
CA MET A 49 -9.97 2.46 -2.69
C MET A 49 -10.70 1.50 -1.76
N LYS A 50 -11.68 0.74 -2.25
CA LYS A 50 -12.39 -0.28 -1.46
C LYS A 50 -11.47 -1.38 -0.95
N LEU A 51 -10.51 -1.83 -1.77
CA LEU A 51 -9.52 -2.81 -1.35
C LEU A 51 -8.65 -2.25 -0.22
N ILE A 52 -8.16 -1.00 -0.36
CA ILE A 52 -7.36 -0.35 0.69
C ILE A 52 -8.15 -0.29 2.00
N HIS A 53 -9.42 0.10 1.95
CA HIS A 53 -10.27 0.16 3.15
C HIS A 53 -10.47 -1.24 3.76
N TYR A 54 -10.82 -2.23 2.95
CA TYR A 54 -11.00 -3.61 3.38
C TYR A 54 -9.73 -4.16 4.05
N LEU A 55 -8.57 -3.96 3.43
CA LEU A 55 -7.28 -4.39 3.97
C LEU A 55 -6.95 -3.67 5.27
N THR A 56 -7.29 -2.38 5.37
CA THR A 56 -7.08 -1.58 6.58
C THR A 56 -7.91 -2.09 7.74
N GLU A 57 -9.17 -2.45 7.49
CA GLU A 57 -10.10 -2.94 8.50
C GLU A 57 -9.81 -4.37 8.94
N THR A 58 -9.26 -5.21 8.06
CA THR A 58 -9.10 -6.66 8.31
C THR A 58 -7.73 -7.07 8.79
N ALA A 59 -6.65 -6.49 8.23
CA ALA A 59 -5.31 -7.05 8.37
C ALA A 59 -4.22 -6.00 8.61
N TYR A 60 -4.39 -4.78 8.11
CA TYR A 60 -3.34 -3.76 8.08
C TYR A 60 -3.85 -2.43 8.66
N PRO A 61 -4.12 -2.37 9.97
CA PRO A 61 -4.69 -1.18 10.60
C PRO A 61 -3.81 0.05 10.37
N THR A 62 -4.44 1.22 10.34
CA THR A 62 -3.71 2.48 10.26
C THR A 62 -2.77 2.63 11.45
N VAL A 63 -1.54 3.03 11.16
CA VAL A 63 -0.53 3.32 12.18
C VAL A 63 -0.30 4.82 12.26
N SER A 64 0.13 5.29 13.43
CA SER A 64 0.50 6.70 13.58
C SER A 64 1.70 7.05 12.70
N MET A 65 1.81 8.32 12.30
CA MET A 65 2.93 8.81 11.49
C MET A 65 4.29 8.45 12.10
N GLN A 66 4.43 8.55 13.42
CA GLN A 66 5.69 8.24 14.11
C GLN A 66 6.05 6.76 13.99
N ARG A 67 5.07 5.87 14.15
CA ARG A 67 5.26 4.43 13.97
C ARG A 67 5.59 4.08 12.52
N ALA A 68 4.90 4.70 11.56
CA ALA A 68 5.17 4.51 10.14
C ALA A 68 6.60 4.94 9.78
N ILE A 69 7.02 6.13 10.21
CA ILE A 69 8.36 6.66 9.90
C ILE A 69 9.44 5.81 10.56
N SER A 70 9.27 5.40 11.82
CA SER A 70 10.22 4.53 12.51
C SER A 70 10.44 3.22 11.74
N ALA A 71 9.36 2.55 11.32
CA ALA A 71 9.43 1.31 10.55
C ALA A 71 10.10 1.53 9.17
N LEU A 72 9.74 2.61 8.47
CA LEU A 72 10.36 2.94 7.18
C LEU A 72 11.87 3.20 7.33
N THR A 73 12.29 3.92 8.37
CA THR A 73 13.70 4.22 8.62
C THR A 73 14.50 2.99 9.01
N GLU A 74 13.89 2.05 9.74
CA GLU A 74 14.47 0.74 10.02
C GLU A 74 14.68 -0.06 8.73
N TRP A 75 13.67 -0.10 7.85
CA TRP A 75 13.79 -0.79 6.56
C TRP A 75 14.90 -0.21 5.67
N ILE A 76 15.04 1.12 5.66
CA ILE A 76 16.12 1.79 4.91
C ILE A 76 17.49 1.51 5.57
N SER A 77 17.57 1.48 6.90
CA SER A 77 18.81 1.15 7.64
C SER A 77 19.30 -0.27 7.40
N HIS A 78 18.39 -1.22 7.16
CA HIS A 78 18.76 -2.60 6.82
C HIS A 78 19.22 -2.77 5.37
N THR A 79 18.87 -1.83 4.48
CA THR A 79 19.24 -1.85 3.06
C THR A 79 20.45 -0.97 2.75
N ASN A 80 20.70 0.08 3.53
CA ASN A 80 21.87 0.95 3.44
C ASN A 80 22.59 1.04 4.79
N LYS A 81 23.94 0.99 4.81
CA LYS A 81 24.78 1.23 6.01
C LYS A 81 24.75 2.69 6.51
N GLY A 82 23.66 3.41 6.29
CA GLY A 82 23.42 4.74 6.85
C GLY A 82 22.90 4.62 8.28
N GLN A 83 23.43 5.43 9.20
CA GLN A 83 22.85 5.57 10.53
C GLN A 83 21.61 6.46 10.43
N TYR A 84 20.42 5.85 10.38
CA TYR A 84 19.18 6.58 10.55
C TYR A 84 18.80 6.61 12.03
N PRO A 85 18.33 7.75 12.56
CA PRO A 85 17.90 7.84 13.95
C PRO A 85 16.74 6.87 14.22
N ASN A 86 16.74 6.20 15.37
CA ASN A 86 15.57 5.46 15.82
C ASN A 86 14.51 6.46 16.31
N PHE A 87 13.41 6.60 15.57
CA PHE A 87 12.37 7.60 15.82
C PHE A 87 11.26 7.13 16.76
N SER A 88 11.41 5.96 17.40
CA SER A 88 10.37 5.33 18.24
C SER A 88 9.95 6.15 19.47
N GLU A 89 10.71 7.18 19.85
CA GLU A 89 10.50 7.95 21.09
C GLU A 89 9.93 9.36 20.88
N VAL A 90 9.83 9.86 19.64
CA VAL A 90 9.36 11.23 19.42
C VAL A 90 7.83 11.28 19.48
N LYS A 91 7.28 11.72 20.61
CA LYS A 91 5.84 11.95 20.77
C LYS A 91 5.44 13.26 20.08
N ILE A 92 5.30 13.22 18.76
CA ILE A 92 4.89 14.40 17.98
C ILE A 92 3.41 14.66 18.23
N SER A 93 3.11 15.72 18.98
CA SER A 93 1.74 16.02 19.43
C SER A 93 1.09 17.13 18.61
N ASP A 94 1.89 18.03 18.04
CA ASP A 94 1.42 19.18 17.26
C ASP A 94 1.76 19.07 15.77
N ILE A 95 0.93 19.68 14.92
CA ILE A 95 1.11 19.70 13.46
C ILE A 95 2.39 20.45 13.06
N SER A 96 2.77 21.49 13.81
CA SER A 96 3.99 22.26 13.57
C SER A 96 5.23 21.39 13.77
N GLU A 97 5.22 20.56 14.83
CA GLU A 97 6.28 19.60 15.12
C GLU A 97 6.35 18.50 14.04
N GLN A 98 5.21 18.06 13.50
CA GLN A 98 5.18 17.10 12.38
C GLN A 98 5.79 17.71 11.10
N ILE A 99 5.48 18.97 10.79
CA ILE A 99 6.03 19.65 9.60
C ILE A 99 7.54 19.86 9.74
N GLU A 100 8.00 20.34 10.90
CA GLU A 100 9.42 20.45 11.25
C GLU A 100 10.13 19.11 11.07
N PHE A 101 9.51 18.03 11.54
CA PHE A 101 10.03 16.68 11.42
C PHE A 101 10.14 16.21 9.97
N LEU A 102 9.10 16.40 9.15
CA LEU A 102 9.12 16.04 7.72
C LEU A 102 10.15 16.85 6.94
N LYS A 103 10.38 18.12 7.30
CA LYS A 103 11.46 18.94 6.72
C LYS A 103 12.85 18.36 7.02
N LYS A 104 13.09 17.86 8.23
CA LYS A 104 14.36 17.21 8.60
C LYS A 104 14.61 15.97 7.76
N LEU A 105 13.60 15.12 7.57
CA LEU A 105 13.70 13.92 6.72
C LEU A 105 14.05 14.28 5.27
N ARG A 106 13.38 15.29 4.70
CA ARG A 106 13.66 15.74 3.32
C ARG A 106 15.12 16.19 3.12
N ASN A 107 15.75 16.76 4.15
CA ASN A 107 17.12 17.23 4.05
C ASN A 107 18.17 16.10 4.21
N LEU A 108 17.80 14.95 4.80
CA LEU A 108 18.69 13.80 4.92
C LEU A 108 19.01 13.17 3.56
N ASP A 109 18.03 13.15 2.64
CA ASP A 109 18.22 12.67 1.26
C ASP A 109 19.11 13.59 0.41
N GLN A 110 19.38 14.83 0.85
CA GLN A 110 20.20 15.79 0.10
C GLN A 110 21.69 15.72 0.44
N THR A 111 22.07 14.95 1.46
CA THR A 111 23.44 14.80 1.95
C THR A 111 24.06 13.44 1.67
N ALA A 112 23.35 12.56 0.97
CA ALA A 112 23.77 11.20 0.59
C ALA A 112 24.20 11.12 -0.88
#